data_AF-A0A925FM25-F1
#
_entry.id   AF-A0A925FM25-F1
#
_cell.length_a   1.000
_cell.length_b   1.000
_cell.length_c   1.000
_cell.angle_alpha   90.00
_cell.angle_beta   90.00
_cell.angle_gamma   90.00
#
_symmetry.space_group_name_H-M   'P 1'
#
loop_
_entity.id
_entity.type
_entity.pdbx_description
1 polymer ?
#
loop_
_entity_poly.entity_id
_entity_poly.type
_entity_poly.pdbx_seq_one_letter_code
_entity_poly.pdbx_strand_id
1 'polypeptide(L)'
;MKCIFTQRFGAGLFVVFLAAVLTAFSNVVPAQTVVDKIVATVDDGVKTELITYSDLRWQLALQPNISLNPATSEDLNRALQLLINQRLFALEAERLPRSAPTEKEIADKIAEILSYFPSTAEFEKRLISVGFTSVKDDNFERIISQRVAIDKYLDFRFRSFVVITAEDETKYYRDTFVPDFRRRYPGLLMP
;
A
#
# COMPACT_ATOMS: atom_id res chain seq x y z
N MET A 1 11.93 -21.28 85.22
CA MET A 1 11.36 -22.36 84.40
C MET A 1 10.04 -21.86 83.82
N LYS A 2 9.82 -22.04 82.49
CA LYS A 2 8.75 -21.49 81.62
C LYS A 2 9.00 -20.04 81.14
N CYS A 3 8.88 -19.65 79.87
CA CYS A 3 8.65 -20.33 78.59
C CYS A 3 9.03 -19.31 77.50
N ILE A 4 10.11 -19.54 76.75
CA ILE A 4 10.48 -18.77 75.55
C ILE A 4 10.39 -19.75 74.38
N PHE A 5 9.18 -20.04 73.86
CA PHE A 5 9.07 -20.95 72.71
C PHE A 5 7.81 -20.79 71.83
N THR A 6 7.15 -19.62 71.78
CA THR A 6 5.88 -19.51 71.02
C THR A 6 5.76 -18.29 70.12
N GLN A 7 6.89 -17.71 69.66
CA GLN A 7 6.86 -16.51 68.80
C GLN A 7 7.65 -16.65 67.48
N ARG A 8 7.95 -17.87 67.02
CA ARG A 8 8.63 -18.10 65.73
C ARG A 8 7.78 -18.76 64.65
N PHE A 9 6.62 -19.33 65.00
CA PHE A 9 5.75 -20.02 64.04
C PHE A 9 4.86 -19.08 63.20
N GLY A 10 4.45 -17.92 63.75
CA GLY A 10 3.59 -16.96 63.03
C GLY A 10 4.29 -16.16 61.94
N ALA A 11 5.58 -15.85 62.12
CA ALA A 11 6.34 -15.04 61.17
C ALA A 11 6.65 -15.80 59.86
N GLY A 12 6.94 -17.10 59.94
CA GLY A 12 7.19 -17.92 58.75
C GLY A 12 5.95 -18.09 57.88
N LEU A 13 4.79 -18.28 58.49
CA LEU A 13 3.52 -18.42 57.77
C LEU A 13 3.11 -17.10 57.07
N PHE A 14 3.38 -15.97 57.70
CA PHE A 14 3.09 -14.65 57.14
C PHE A 14 4.00 -14.31 55.95
N VAL A 15 5.29 -14.69 56.02
CA VAL A 15 6.24 -14.50 54.90
C VAL A 15 5.88 -15.39 53.69
N VAL A 16 5.45 -16.63 53.93
CA VAL A 16 4.99 -17.52 52.86
C VAL A 16 3.71 -17.01 52.21
N PHE A 17 2.77 -16.49 53.02
CA PHE A 17 1.54 -15.89 52.51
C PHE A 17 1.81 -14.61 51.72
N LEU A 18 2.72 -13.75 52.19
CA LEU A 18 3.13 -12.53 51.48
C LEU A 18 3.83 -12.89 50.17
N ALA A 19 4.73 -13.87 50.15
CA ALA A 19 5.40 -14.34 48.95
C ALA A 19 4.41 -14.95 47.92
N ALA A 20 3.43 -15.73 48.39
CA ALA A 20 2.38 -16.30 47.54
C ALA A 20 1.49 -15.22 46.90
N VAL A 21 1.18 -14.16 47.65
CA VAL A 21 0.46 -12.98 47.14
C VAL A 21 1.31 -12.22 46.10
N LEU A 22 2.61 -12.00 46.35
CA LEU A 22 3.49 -11.35 45.37
C LEU A 22 3.66 -12.15 44.06
N THR A 23 3.65 -13.50 44.12
CA THR A 23 3.64 -14.32 42.90
C THR A 23 2.30 -14.34 42.18
N ALA A 24 1.17 -14.18 42.89
CA ALA A 24 -0.15 -14.09 42.28
C ALA A 24 -0.40 -12.75 41.56
N PHE A 25 0.34 -11.69 41.94
CA PHE A 25 0.34 -10.38 41.28
C PHE A 25 1.49 -10.20 40.27
N SER A 26 2.23 -11.27 39.93
CA SER A 26 3.15 -11.25 38.80
C SER A 26 2.34 -11.24 37.51
N ASN A 27 1.92 -10.03 37.15
CA ASN A 27 1.10 -9.70 36.01
C ASN A 27 1.49 -10.53 34.79
N VAL A 28 0.50 -11.20 34.22
CA VAL A 28 0.52 -11.66 32.84
C VAL A 28 0.68 -10.40 31.99
N VAL A 29 1.92 -10.01 31.70
CA VAL A 29 2.18 -8.98 30.70
C VAL A 29 1.59 -9.53 29.41
N PRO A 30 0.57 -8.89 28.81
CA PRO A 30 0.06 -9.35 27.53
C PRO A 30 1.24 -9.46 26.56
N ALA A 31 1.41 -10.66 26.00
CA ALA A 31 2.43 -10.93 25.00
C ALA A 31 2.36 -9.83 23.94
N GLN A 32 3.52 -9.25 23.60
CA GLN A 32 3.61 -8.16 22.63
C GLN A 32 3.00 -8.63 21.30
N THR A 33 1.85 -8.06 20.93
CA THR A 33 1.18 -8.36 19.66
C THR A 33 1.85 -7.56 18.56
N VAL A 34 2.44 -8.26 17.58
CA VAL A 34 2.97 -7.60 16.37
C VAL A 34 1.76 -7.19 15.53
N VAL A 35 1.43 -5.90 15.55
CA VAL A 35 0.27 -5.33 14.84
C VAL A 35 0.52 -5.26 13.34
N ASP A 36 1.70 -4.79 12.92
CA ASP A 36 2.13 -4.76 11.52
C ASP A 36 3.66 -4.86 11.44
N LYS A 37 4.18 -5.35 10.30
CA LYS A 37 5.60 -5.52 10.05
C LYS A 37 6.10 -4.44 9.09
N ILE A 38 7.18 -3.76 9.45
CA ILE A 38 7.90 -2.89 8.52
C ILE A 38 8.63 -3.80 7.52
N VAL A 39 8.43 -3.54 6.24
CA VAL A 39 9.06 -4.29 5.14
C VAL A 39 10.22 -3.50 4.55
N ALA A 40 10.05 -2.19 4.40
CA ALA A 40 11.08 -1.32 3.83
C ALA A 40 10.94 0.13 4.33
N THR A 41 12.00 0.90 4.15
CA THR A 41 12.03 2.35 4.34
C THR A 41 12.50 3.00 3.04
N VAL A 42 11.84 4.07 2.62
CA VAL A 42 12.15 4.82 1.40
C VAL A 42 12.50 6.24 1.78
N ASP A 43 13.64 6.74 1.32
CA ASP A 43 14.16 8.05 1.67
C ASP A 43 14.55 8.82 0.40
N ASP A 44 14.26 10.12 0.37
CA ASP A 44 14.61 11.03 -0.73
C ASP A 44 15.78 11.99 -0.40
N GLY A 45 16.47 11.75 0.73
CA GLY A 45 17.52 12.59 1.30
C GLY A 45 17.02 13.64 2.30
N VAL A 46 15.70 13.86 2.40
CA VAL A 46 15.09 14.87 3.29
C VAL A 46 14.03 14.25 4.20
N LYS A 47 13.21 13.36 3.65
CA LYS A 47 12.08 12.72 4.33
C LYS A 47 12.12 11.21 4.10
N THR A 48 11.86 10.47 5.17
CA THR A 48 11.78 9.01 5.15
C THR A 48 10.33 8.56 5.29
N GLU A 49 9.88 7.68 4.41
CA GLU A 49 8.58 7.02 4.42
C GLU A 49 8.75 5.52 4.72
N LEU A 50 7.76 4.94 5.41
CA LEU A 50 7.74 3.52 5.74
C LEU A 50 6.84 2.75 4.76
N ILE A 51 7.20 1.52 4.47
CA ILE A 51 6.35 0.55 3.77
C ILE A 51 6.12 -0.63 4.71
N THR A 52 4.86 -0.90 5.04
CA THR A 52 4.47 -2.01 5.90
C THR A 52 3.95 -3.21 5.11
N TYR A 53 3.74 -4.33 5.80
CA TYR A 53 3.14 -5.51 5.20
C TYR A 53 1.68 -5.26 4.79
N SER A 54 0.95 -4.45 5.56
CA SER A 54 -0.41 -4.02 5.19
C SER A 54 -0.42 -3.23 3.89
N ASP A 55 0.55 -2.34 3.66
CA ASP A 55 0.68 -1.61 2.38
C ASP A 55 0.81 -2.58 1.19
N LEU A 56 1.64 -3.64 1.34
CA LEU A 56 1.77 -4.66 0.30
C LEU A 56 0.44 -5.34 0.02
N ARG A 57 -0.29 -5.73 1.09
CA ARG A 57 -1.59 -6.38 0.95
C ARG A 57 -2.63 -5.48 0.30
N TRP A 58 -2.65 -4.20 0.64
CA TRP A 58 -3.50 -3.21 -0.01
C TRP A 58 -3.16 -3.09 -1.49
N GLN A 59 -1.89 -3.01 -1.84
CA GLN A 59 -1.46 -2.98 -3.25
C GLN A 59 -1.88 -4.24 -4.02
N LEU A 60 -1.78 -5.43 -3.42
CA LEU A 60 -2.23 -6.68 -4.06
C LEU A 60 -3.76 -6.75 -4.20
N ALA A 61 -4.51 -6.15 -3.28
CA ALA A 61 -5.99 -6.12 -3.36
C ALA A 61 -6.48 -5.38 -4.61
N LEU A 62 -5.71 -4.38 -5.08
CA LEU A 62 -6.00 -3.59 -6.28
C LEU A 62 -5.69 -4.31 -7.60
N GLN A 63 -5.12 -5.51 -7.56
CA GLN A 63 -4.77 -6.27 -8.77
C GLN A 63 -5.74 -7.44 -8.94
N PRO A 64 -6.40 -7.58 -10.10
CA PRO A 64 -7.25 -8.72 -10.37
C PRO A 64 -6.40 -9.99 -10.49
N ASN A 65 -7.00 -11.15 -10.22
CA ASN A 65 -6.39 -12.48 -10.42
C ASN A 65 -5.16 -12.80 -9.56
N ILE A 66 -4.84 -12.00 -8.54
CA ILE A 66 -3.79 -12.32 -7.57
C ILE A 66 -4.38 -12.90 -6.29
N SER A 67 -3.74 -13.93 -5.73
CA SER A 67 -4.10 -14.49 -4.43
C SER A 67 -3.66 -13.56 -3.29
N LEU A 68 -4.58 -13.24 -2.38
CA LEU A 68 -4.28 -12.44 -1.18
C LEU A 68 -3.89 -13.30 0.03
N ASN A 69 -4.24 -14.59 0.03
CA ASN A 69 -3.98 -15.49 1.15
C ASN A 69 -3.85 -16.96 0.70
N PRO A 70 -2.63 -17.52 0.65
CA PRO A 70 -1.35 -16.83 0.79
C PRO A 70 -1.01 -16.01 -0.46
N ALA A 71 -0.33 -14.87 -0.28
CA ALA A 71 0.32 -14.16 -1.38
C ALA A 71 1.67 -14.82 -1.69
N THR A 72 2.04 -14.89 -2.96
CA THR A 72 3.34 -15.45 -3.36
C THR A 72 4.48 -14.47 -3.07
N SER A 73 5.70 -14.96 -2.88
CA SER A 73 6.87 -14.10 -2.70
C SER A 73 7.14 -13.22 -3.92
N GLU A 74 6.84 -13.71 -5.12
CA GLU A 74 6.97 -12.95 -6.35
C GLU A 74 5.99 -11.76 -6.39
N ASP A 75 4.72 -12.00 -6.08
CA ASP A 75 3.70 -10.94 -6.05
C ASP A 75 4.03 -9.90 -4.98
N LEU A 76 4.47 -10.34 -3.79
CA LEU A 76 4.90 -9.43 -2.72
C LEU A 76 6.09 -8.57 -3.13
N ASN A 77 7.09 -9.15 -3.80
CA ASN A 77 8.24 -8.40 -4.31
C ASN A 77 7.82 -7.40 -5.40
N ARG A 78 6.92 -7.79 -6.31
CA ARG A 78 6.39 -6.88 -7.33
C ARG A 78 5.61 -5.72 -6.70
N ALA A 79 4.78 -6.00 -5.70
CA ALA A 79 4.06 -4.98 -4.94
C ALA A 79 5.03 -4.04 -4.20
N LEU A 80 6.08 -4.59 -3.57
CA LEU A 80 7.10 -3.80 -2.89
C LEU A 80 7.81 -2.83 -3.84
N GLN A 81 8.28 -3.30 -5.00
CA GLN A 81 8.95 -2.45 -5.98
C GLN A 81 8.03 -1.33 -6.49
N LEU A 82 6.75 -1.65 -6.74
CA LEU A 82 5.77 -0.64 -7.12
C LEU A 82 5.56 0.40 -6.03
N LEU A 83 5.44 -0.02 -4.76
CA LEU A 83 5.26 0.89 -3.63
C LEU A 83 6.50 1.75 -3.38
N ILE A 84 7.71 1.20 -3.53
CA ILE A 84 8.96 1.98 -3.44
C ILE A 84 8.92 3.12 -4.47
N ASN A 85 8.62 2.81 -5.73
CA ASN A 85 8.52 3.82 -6.78
C ASN A 85 7.44 4.86 -6.47
N GLN A 86 6.26 4.42 -6.01
CA GLN A 86 5.18 5.33 -5.64
C GLN A 86 5.57 6.26 -4.48
N ARG A 87 6.28 5.77 -3.46
CA ARG A 87 6.77 6.59 -2.35
C ARG A 87 7.80 7.60 -2.83
N LEU A 88 8.76 7.19 -3.65
CA LEU A 88 9.73 8.12 -4.26
C LEU A 88 9.04 9.20 -5.08
N PHE A 89 8.09 8.83 -5.95
CA PHE A 89 7.36 9.83 -6.73
C PHE A 89 6.50 10.74 -5.85
N ALA A 90 5.92 10.24 -4.77
CA ALA A 90 5.18 11.06 -3.82
C ALA A 90 6.08 12.07 -3.09
N LEU A 91 7.30 11.66 -2.71
CA LEU A 91 8.28 12.55 -2.08
C LEU A 91 8.76 13.64 -3.04
N GLU A 92 9.13 13.27 -4.27
CA GLU A 92 9.49 14.24 -5.31
C GLU A 92 8.31 15.15 -5.67
N ALA A 93 7.11 14.60 -5.62
CA ALA A 93 5.88 15.31 -5.86
C ALA A 93 5.65 16.46 -4.86
N GLU A 94 5.96 16.25 -3.57
CA GLU A 94 5.79 17.25 -2.51
C GLU A 94 6.70 18.48 -2.69
N ARG A 95 7.78 18.37 -3.48
CA ARG A 95 8.74 19.46 -3.70
C ARG A 95 8.23 20.60 -4.57
N LEU A 96 7.14 20.39 -5.31
CA LEU A 96 6.57 21.37 -6.22
C LEU A 96 5.11 21.68 -5.85
N PRO A 97 4.73 22.97 -5.73
CA PRO A 97 3.35 23.34 -5.43
C PRO A 97 2.43 22.93 -6.58
N ARG A 98 1.41 22.12 -6.27
CA ARG A 98 0.44 21.63 -7.26
C ARG A 98 -0.96 21.59 -6.69
N SER A 99 -1.94 21.70 -7.58
CA SER A 99 -3.34 21.50 -7.23
C SER A 99 -3.56 20.06 -6.79
N ALA A 100 -4.21 19.90 -5.64
CA ALA A 100 -4.64 18.59 -5.16
C ALA A 100 -5.60 17.93 -6.19
N PRO A 101 -5.65 16.60 -6.23
CA PRO A 101 -6.68 15.88 -6.96
C PRO A 101 -8.08 16.32 -6.55
N THR A 102 -8.97 16.49 -7.53
CA THR A 102 -10.39 16.76 -7.29
C THR A 102 -11.13 15.46 -6.96
N GLU A 103 -12.27 15.57 -6.28
CA GLU A 103 -13.14 14.42 -5.97
C GLU A 103 -13.55 13.66 -7.24
N LYS A 104 -13.79 14.39 -8.34
CA LYS A 104 -14.09 13.79 -9.65
C LYS A 104 -12.94 12.94 -10.16
N GLU A 105 -11.70 13.44 -10.13
CA GLU A 105 -10.54 12.69 -10.59
C GLU A 105 -10.32 11.41 -9.75
N ILE A 106 -10.57 11.49 -8.43
CA ILE A 106 -10.50 10.32 -7.54
C ILE A 106 -11.58 9.30 -7.92
N ALA A 107 -12.83 9.75 -8.09
CA ALA A 107 -13.94 8.89 -8.48
C ALA A 107 -13.72 8.24 -9.86
N ASP A 108 -13.21 8.99 -10.83
CA ASP A 108 -12.87 8.49 -12.17
C ASP A 108 -11.76 7.42 -12.07
N LYS A 109 -10.76 7.62 -11.20
CA LYS A 109 -9.71 6.62 -10.96
C LYS A 109 -10.22 5.36 -10.27
N ILE A 110 -11.16 5.48 -9.34
CA ILE A 110 -11.83 4.33 -8.73
C ILE A 110 -12.62 3.56 -9.79
N ALA A 111 -13.35 4.26 -10.65
CA ALA A 111 -14.11 3.64 -11.74
C ALA A 111 -13.20 2.93 -12.76
N GLU A 112 -12.05 3.51 -13.09
CA GLU A 112 -11.01 2.87 -13.89
C GLU A 112 -10.54 1.57 -13.23
N ILE A 113 -10.20 1.59 -11.93
CA ILE A 113 -9.77 0.40 -11.20
C ILE A 113 -10.85 -0.69 -11.23
N LEU A 114 -12.11 -0.31 -10.98
CA LEU A 114 -13.24 -1.24 -11.01
C LEU A 114 -13.40 -1.94 -12.38
N SER A 115 -13.05 -1.26 -13.47
CA SER A 115 -13.15 -1.83 -14.82
C SER A 115 -12.22 -3.03 -15.06
N TYR A 116 -11.16 -3.18 -14.25
CA TYR A 116 -10.25 -4.33 -14.34
C TYR A 116 -10.76 -5.57 -13.60
N PHE A 117 -11.83 -5.43 -12.80
CA PHE A 117 -12.42 -6.53 -12.05
C PHE A 117 -13.67 -7.09 -12.74
N PRO A 118 -13.96 -8.39 -12.59
CA PRO A 118 -15.18 -8.98 -13.16
C PRO A 118 -16.48 -8.34 -12.64
N SER A 119 -16.47 -7.82 -11.42
CA SER A 119 -17.58 -7.06 -10.84
C SER A 119 -17.14 -6.20 -9.67
N THR A 120 -17.91 -5.16 -9.36
CA THR A 120 -17.72 -4.32 -8.17
C THR A 120 -17.75 -5.12 -6.87
N ALA A 121 -18.68 -6.09 -6.76
CA ALA A 121 -18.81 -6.92 -5.56
C ALA A 121 -17.56 -7.76 -5.29
N GLU A 122 -16.90 -8.28 -6.34
CA GLU A 122 -15.64 -9.01 -6.18
C GLU A 122 -14.50 -8.09 -5.74
N PHE A 123 -14.45 -6.86 -6.24
CA PHE A 123 -13.48 -5.87 -5.78
C PHE A 123 -13.70 -5.49 -4.31
N GLU A 124 -14.94 -5.22 -3.91
CA GLU A 124 -15.28 -4.87 -2.53
C GLU A 124 -14.94 -5.99 -1.54
N LYS A 125 -15.22 -7.26 -1.89
CA LYS A 125 -14.79 -8.40 -1.07
C LYS A 125 -13.27 -8.43 -0.86
N ARG A 126 -12.49 -8.12 -1.90
CA ARG A 126 -11.03 -8.04 -1.80
C ARG A 126 -10.60 -6.90 -0.88
N LEU A 127 -11.19 -5.72 -0.99
CA LEU A 127 -10.92 -4.58 -0.11
C LEU A 127 -11.23 -4.91 1.37
N ILE A 128 -12.37 -5.55 1.63
CA ILE A 128 -12.76 -5.97 2.98
C ILE A 128 -11.76 -6.98 3.56
N SER A 129 -11.27 -7.91 2.74
CA SER A 129 -10.29 -8.92 3.17
C SER A 129 -8.93 -8.35 3.64
N VAL A 130 -8.65 -7.08 3.30
CA VAL A 130 -7.43 -6.36 3.69
C VAL A 130 -7.71 -5.19 4.65
N GLY A 131 -8.94 -5.07 5.15
CA GLY A 131 -9.29 -4.15 6.25
C GLY A 131 -9.97 -2.84 5.85
N PHE A 132 -10.34 -2.65 4.58
CA PHE A 132 -11.16 -1.50 4.18
C PHE A 132 -12.65 -1.80 4.34
N THR A 133 -13.46 -0.77 4.59
CA THR A 133 -14.92 -0.95 4.71
C THR A 133 -15.62 -1.02 3.36
N SER A 134 -15.22 -0.20 2.39
CA SER A 134 -15.79 -0.14 1.05
C SER A 134 -14.89 0.66 0.10
N VAL A 135 -15.33 0.86 -1.15
CA VAL A 135 -14.70 1.82 -2.08
C VAL A 135 -14.84 3.28 -1.66
N LYS A 136 -15.64 3.57 -0.63
CA LYS A 136 -15.84 4.89 -0.02
C LYS A 136 -15.15 5.06 1.33
N ASP A 137 -14.29 4.11 1.69
CA ASP A 137 -13.46 4.23 2.89
C ASP A 137 -12.48 5.40 2.75
N ASP A 138 -12.42 6.29 3.74
CA ASP A 138 -11.55 7.47 3.71
C ASP A 138 -10.07 7.12 3.49
N ASN A 139 -9.60 5.99 4.05
CA ASN A 139 -8.21 5.56 3.85
C ASN A 139 -7.98 5.08 2.43
N PHE A 140 -8.96 4.37 1.86
CA PHE A 140 -8.90 3.94 0.49
C PHE A 140 -8.91 5.14 -0.47
N GLU A 141 -9.83 6.09 -0.29
CA GLU A 141 -9.89 7.30 -1.11
C GLU A 141 -8.60 8.13 -1.00
N ARG A 142 -7.98 8.20 0.19
CA ARG A 142 -6.66 8.83 0.37
C ARG A 142 -5.56 8.13 -0.43
N ILE A 143 -5.54 6.80 -0.47
CA ILE A 143 -4.58 6.03 -1.28
C ILE A 143 -4.79 6.32 -2.77
N ILE A 144 -6.05 6.38 -3.23
CA ILE A 144 -6.35 6.69 -4.63
C ILE A 144 -5.98 8.14 -4.96
N SER A 145 -6.27 9.08 -4.07
CA SER A 145 -5.86 10.49 -4.20
C SER A 145 -4.35 10.61 -4.37
N GLN A 146 -3.56 9.92 -3.55
CA GLN A 146 -2.10 9.91 -3.70
C GLN A 146 -1.65 9.39 -5.07
N ARG A 147 -2.30 8.34 -5.61
CA ARG A 147 -2.01 7.83 -6.96
C ARG A 147 -2.31 8.86 -8.04
N VAL A 148 -3.46 9.53 -7.96
CA VAL A 148 -3.84 10.58 -8.91
C VAL A 148 -2.83 11.75 -8.84
N ALA A 149 -2.38 12.12 -7.64
CA ALA A 149 -1.36 13.16 -7.47
C ALA A 149 0.00 12.78 -8.09
N ILE A 150 0.38 11.49 -8.04
CA ILE A 150 1.55 10.95 -8.72
C ILE A 150 1.35 10.97 -10.24
N ASP A 151 0.21 10.52 -10.76
CA ASP A 151 -0.06 10.53 -12.21
C ASP A 151 0.04 11.95 -12.77
N LYS A 152 -0.54 12.93 -12.07
CA LYS A 152 -0.45 14.36 -12.42
C LYS A 152 0.99 14.89 -12.33
N TYR A 153 1.78 14.39 -11.38
CA TYR A 153 3.20 14.74 -11.28
C TYR A 153 3.95 14.27 -12.53
N LEU A 154 3.77 13.00 -12.90
CA LEU A 154 4.47 12.40 -14.01
C LEU A 154 4.08 13.05 -15.34
N ASP A 155 2.78 13.28 -15.58
CA ASP A 155 2.33 14.01 -16.77
C ASP A 155 3.01 15.38 -16.86
N PHE A 156 2.91 16.20 -15.81
CA PHE A 156 3.54 17.52 -15.78
C PHE A 156 5.07 17.45 -15.98
N ARG A 157 5.75 16.56 -15.24
CA ARG A 157 7.20 16.50 -15.15
C ARG A 157 7.85 15.96 -16.42
N PHE A 158 7.17 15.10 -17.17
CA PHE A 158 7.75 14.46 -18.35
C PHE A 158 7.18 14.98 -19.67
N ARG A 159 5.92 15.42 -19.72
CA ARG A 159 5.30 15.94 -20.94
C ARG A 159 6.07 17.13 -21.53
N SER A 160 6.67 17.97 -20.68
CA SER A 160 7.48 19.12 -21.11
C SER A 160 8.83 18.76 -21.74
N PHE A 161 9.29 17.51 -21.60
CA PHE A 161 10.60 17.06 -22.11
C PHE A 161 10.49 16.19 -23.36
N VAL A 162 9.28 15.84 -23.79
CA VAL A 162 9.06 15.06 -25.02
C VAL A 162 9.07 16.01 -26.22
N VAL A 163 10.10 15.90 -27.06
CA VAL A 163 10.18 16.61 -28.35
C VAL A 163 9.98 15.57 -29.45
N ILE A 164 8.90 15.71 -30.21
CA ILE A 164 8.63 14.90 -31.40
C ILE A 164 9.16 15.66 -32.61
N THR A 165 10.08 15.06 -33.35
CA THR A 165 10.64 15.68 -34.56
C THR A 165 9.86 15.26 -35.81
N ALA A 166 9.97 16.05 -36.88
CA ALA A 166 9.38 15.68 -38.17
C ALA A 166 9.94 14.36 -38.74
N GLU A 167 11.19 14.02 -38.38
CA GLU A 167 11.79 12.73 -38.72
C GLU A 167 11.13 11.58 -37.97
N ASP A 168 10.85 11.74 -36.67
CA ASP A 168 10.11 10.76 -35.86
C ASP A 168 8.72 10.50 -36.43
N GLU A 169 8.00 11.56 -36.81
CA GLU A 169 6.68 11.46 -37.44
C GLU A 169 6.74 10.70 -38.76
N THR A 170 7.68 11.06 -39.64
CA THR A 170 7.85 10.42 -40.95
C THR A 170 8.19 8.93 -40.80
N LYS A 171 9.09 8.62 -39.86
CA LYS A 171 9.49 7.25 -39.55
C LYS A 171 8.32 6.44 -39.01
N TYR A 172 7.58 6.97 -38.04
CA TYR A 172 6.40 6.30 -37.48
C TYR A 172 5.33 6.07 -38.56
N TYR A 173 5.05 7.09 -39.38
CA TYR A 173 4.08 7.00 -40.46
C TYR A 173 4.44 5.86 -41.41
N ARG A 174 5.66 5.86 -41.94
CA ARG A 174 6.13 4.89 -42.94
C ARG A 174 6.24 3.47 -42.37
N ASP A 175 6.83 3.33 -41.19
CA ASP A 175 7.29 2.04 -40.69
C ASP A 175 6.26 1.35 -39.79
N THR A 176 5.36 2.10 -39.17
CA THR A 176 4.34 1.57 -38.24
C THR A 176 2.93 1.83 -38.75
N PHE A 177 2.56 3.08 -39.04
CA PHE A 177 1.17 3.41 -39.38
C PHE A 177 0.73 2.82 -40.73
N VAL A 178 1.49 3.03 -41.81
CA VAL A 178 1.12 2.57 -43.17
C VAL A 178 0.94 1.05 -43.23
N PRO A 179 1.90 0.23 -42.73
CA PRO A 179 1.74 -1.23 -42.76
C PRO A 179 0.51 -1.68 -41.96
N ASP A 180 0.30 -1.07 -40.80
CA ASP A 180 -0.77 -1.46 -39.88
C ASP A 180 -2.15 -1.03 -40.38
N PHE A 181 -2.23 0.10 -41.09
CA PHE A 181 -3.43 0.57 -41.77
C PHE A 181 -3.80 -0.34 -42.94
N ARG A 182 -2.84 -0.65 -43.83
CA ARG A 182 -3.08 -1.55 -44.98
C ARG A 182 -3.53 -2.94 -44.54
N ARG A 183 -3.01 -3.44 -43.42
CA ARG A 183 -3.42 -4.72 -42.83
C ARG A 183 -4.87 -4.69 -42.32
N ARG A 184 -5.29 -3.59 -41.70
CA ARG A 184 -6.66 -3.43 -41.15
C ARG A 184 -7.69 -3.09 -42.22
N TYR A 185 -7.31 -2.36 -43.27
CA TYR A 185 -8.20 -1.84 -44.31
C TYR A 185 -7.65 -2.13 -45.71
N PRO A 186 -7.70 -3.40 -46.18
CA PRO A 186 -7.24 -3.74 -47.51
C PRO A 186 -8.10 -3.06 -48.59
N GLY A 187 -7.45 -2.38 -49.53
CA GLY A 187 -8.11 -1.75 -50.70
C GLY A 187 -8.65 -0.33 -50.48
N LEU A 188 -8.57 0.21 -49.26
CA LEU A 188 -8.87 1.62 -49.00
C LEU A 188 -7.62 2.46 -49.28
N LEU A 189 -7.77 3.55 -50.05
CA LEU A 189 -6.68 4.50 -50.24
C LEU A 189 -6.36 5.17 -48.90
N MET A 190 -5.06 5.38 -48.67
CA MET A 190 -4.60 6.01 -47.44
C MET A 190 -5.18 7.44 -47.33
N PRO A 191 -5.60 7.85 -46.12
CA PRO A 191 -6.02 9.23 -45.87
C PRO A 191 -4.85 10.22 -45.99
#